data_AF-A0A8D8WM84-F1
#
_entry.id   AF-A0A8D8WM84-F1
#
_cell.length_a   1.000
_cell.length_b   1.000
_cell.length_c   1.000
_cell.angle_alpha   90.00
_cell.angle_beta   90.00
_cell.angle_gamma   90.00
#
_symmetry.space_group_name_H-M   'P 1'
#
loop_
_entity.id
_entity.type
_entity.pdbx_description
1 polymer ?
#
loop_
_entity_poly.entity_id
_entity_poly.type
_entity_poly.pdbx_seq_one_letter_code
_entity_poly.pdbx_strand_id
1 'polypeptide(L)'
;LQRLNAGEETDNFFWVGLGGKEPYEPVGEFMTHTRLFSCSNEKGYFTVSEKCSDFCQDDLADDDMMILDNGDQVFLWLGSKCSEVEVKLAYKSCTELNHSVFYSWWMQ
;
A
#
# COMPACT_ATOMS: atom_id res chain seq x y z
N LEU A 1 -14.80 -26.66 -16.63
CA LEU A 1 -14.45 -25.63 -15.63
C LEU A 1 -14.91 -26.13 -14.27
N GLN A 2 -13.96 -26.53 -13.42
CA GLN A 2 -14.25 -26.87 -12.03
C GLN A 2 -14.38 -25.55 -11.26
N ARG A 3 -15.48 -25.36 -10.52
CA ARG A 3 -15.63 -24.25 -9.58
C ARG A 3 -15.21 -24.73 -8.21
N LEU A 4 -14.35 -23.98 -7.54
CA LEU A 4 -13.91 -24.21 -6.17
C LEU A 4 -14.26 -22.96 -5.37
N ASN A 5 -14.75 -23.14 -4.14
CA ASN A 5 -14.95 -22.04 -3.20
C ASN A 5 -13.68 -21.84 -2.38
N ALA A 6 -13.46 -20.61 -1.91
CA ALA A 6 -12.36 -20.31 -1.00
C ALA A 6 -12.48 -21.17 0.27
N GLY A 7 -11.41 -21.89 0.62
CA GLY A 7 -11.37 -22.85 1.74
C GLY A 7 -11.72 -24.29 1.39
N GLU A 8 -12.20 -24.58 0.18
CA GLU A 8 -12.49 -25.94 -0.31
C GLU A 8 -11.44 -26.42 -1.34
N GLU A 9 -10.27 -25.78 -1.39
CA GLU A 9 -9.23 -26.10 -2.35
C GLU A 9 -8.59 -27.46 -2.04
N THR A 10 -8.74 -28.42 -2.96
CA THR A 10 -8.13 -29.75 -2.83
C THR A 10 -6.61 -29.67 -2.98
N ASP A 11 -5.87 -30.35 -2.10
CA ASP A 11 -4.40 -30.38 -2.06
C ASP A 11 -3.73 -30.83 -3.37
N ASN A 12 -4.42 -31.58 -4.23
CA ASN A 12 -3.79 -32.30 -5.34
C ASN A 12 -3.80 -31.57 -6.70
N PHE A 13 -4.62 -30.54 -6.89
CA PHE A 13 -4.76 -29.88 -8.19
C PHE A 13 -4.56 -28.38 -8.12
N PHE A 14 -5.23 -27.71 -7.18
CA PHE A 14 -5.14 -26.26 -7.04
C PHE A 14 -3.76 -25.85 -6.51
N TRP A 15 -3.38 -26.36 -5.35
CA TRP A 15 -2.11 -25.99 -4.71
C TRP A 15 -0.89 -26.53 -5.47
N VAL A 16 -0.95 -27.75 -6.02
CA VAL A 16 0.12 -28.27 -6.88
C VAL A 16 0.35 -27.39 -8.11
N GLY A 17 -0.72 -26.88 -8.74
CA GLY A 17 -0.60 -25.98 -9.89
C GLY A 17 0.01 -24.61 -9.56
N LEU A 18 -0.16 -24.13 -8.32
CA LEU A 18 0.43 -22.89 -7.81
C LEU A 18 1.85 -23.07 -7.25
N GLY A 19 2.38 -24.30 -7.22
CA GLY A 19 3.69 -24.61 -6.66
C GLY A 19 3.70 -24.92 -5.15
N GLY A 20 2.53 -25.09 -4.54
CA GLY A 20 2.34 -25.35 -3.12
C GLY A 20 1.30 -24.42 -2.49
N LYS A 21 0.86 -24.74 -1.27
CA LYS A 21 0.03 -23.85 -0.47
C LYS A 21 0.93 -22.92 0.35
N GLU A 22 0.84 -21.63 0.06
CA GLU A 22 1.48 -20.58 0.82
C GLU A 22 0.46 -19.83 1.70
N PRO A 23 0.89 -19.14 2.76
CA PRO A 23 0.03 -18.25 3.52
C PRO A 23 -0.57 -17.18 2.61
N TYR A 24 -1.88 -16.97 2.72
CA TYR A 24 -2.60 -15.93 2.01
C TYR A 24 -3.65 -15.30 2.93
N GLU A 25 -4.05 -14.08 2.61
CA GLU A 25 -5.03 -13.32 3.36
C GLU A 25 -6.44 -13.80 2.99
N PRO A 26 -7.20 -14.43 3.91
CA PRO A 26 -8.48 -15.06 3.57
C PRO A 26 -9.64 -14.05 3.48
N VAL A 27 -9.48 -12.86 4.04
CA VAL A 27 -10.51 -11.82 4.10
C VAL A 27 -9.92 -10.48 3.67
N GLY A 28 -10.54 -9.84 2.68
CA GLY A 28 -10.12 -8.54 2.15
C GLY A 28 -10.49 -7.34 3.02
N GLU A 29 -10.59 -7.50 4.34
CA GLU A 29 -11.02 -6.42 5.26
C GLU A 29 -10.09 -5.21 5.21
N PHE A 30 -8.81 -5.42 4.87
CA PHE A 30 -7.84 -4.35 4.62
C PHE A 30 -8.34 -3.35 3.57
N MET A 31 -9.02 -3.82 2.51
CA MET A 31 -9.51 -2.96 1.41
C MET A 31 -10.46 -1.86 1.90
N THR A 32 -11.15 -2.06 3.01
CA THR A 32 -12.12 -1.11 3.56
C THR A 32 -11.46 0.16 4.13
N HIS A 33 -10.24 0.03 4.62
CA HIS A 33 -9.49 1.10 5.27
C HIS A 33 -8.21 1.45 4.52
N THR A 34 -7.95 0.83 3.36
CA THR A 34 -6.70 1.05 2.64
C THR A 34 -6.68 2.39 1.94
N ARG A 35 -5.64 3.17 2.21
CA ARG A 35 -5.36 4.48 1.63
C ARG A 35 -3.95 4.49 1.06
N LEU A 36 -3.80 5.04 -0.14
CA LEU A 36 -2.51 5.17 -0.81
C LEU A 36 -2.17 6.66 -0.94
N PHE A 37 -0.98 7.05 -0.54
CA PHE A 37 -0.46 8.40 -0.65
C PHE A 37 0.81 8.43 -1.51
N SER A 38 0.95 9.41 -2.38
CA SER A 38 2.18 9.76 -3.08
C SER A 38 2.87 10.91 -2.36
N CYS A 39 4.15 10.71 -2.03
CA CYS A 39 5.05 11.68 -1.44
C CYS A 39 6.07 12.11 -2.51
N SER A 40 5.93 13.35 -2.99
CA SER A 40 6.70 13.86 -4.13
C SER A 40 7.18 15.29 -3.87
N ASN A 41 8.35 15.64 -4.42
CA ASN A 41 8.89 17.00 -4.39
C ASN A 41 8.93 17.70 -5.76
N GLU A 42 8.36 17.11 -6.82
CA GLU A 42 8.43 17.62 -8.20
C GLU A 42 7.98 19.09 -8.36
N LYS A 43 7.07 19.55 -7.50
CA LYS A 43 6.57 20.93 -7.50
C LYS A 43 7.57 21.96 -6.92
N GLY A 44 8.77 21.52 -6.56
CA GLY A 44 9.80 22.32 -5.87
C GLY A 44 9.64 22.36 -4.36
N TYR A 45 8.64 21.67 -3.81
CA TYR A 45 8.39 21.50 -2.38
C TYR A 45 7.75 20.13 -2.13
N PHE A 46 7.96 19.60 -0.93
CA PHE A 46 7.43 18.29 -0.55
C PHE A 46 5.92 18.33 -0.41
N THR A 47 5.24 17.38 -1.06
CA THR A 47 3.79 17.24 -1.03
C THR A 47 3.41 15.80 -0.78
N VAL A 48 2.34 15.60 -0.02
CA VAL A 48 1.69 14.31 0.18
C VAL A 48 0.30 14.41 -0.42
N SER A 49 -0.02 13.53 -1.37
CA SER A 49 -1.32 13.51 -2.05
C SER A 49 -1.93 12.11 -1.99
N GLU A 50 -3.20 12.04 -1.58
CA GLU A 50 -3.95 10.79 -1.56
C GLU A 50 -4.39 10.40 -2.97
N LYS A 51 -4.25 9.13 -3.31
CA LYS A 51 -4.73 8.52 -4.56
C LYS A 51 -6.18 8.05 -4.39
N CYS A 52 -6.87 7.81 -5.50
CA CYS A 52 -8.23 7.28 -5.47
C CYS A 52 -8.30 5.90 -4.80
N SER A 53 -9.42 5.57 -4.17
CA SER A 53 -9.61 4.33 -3.39
C SER A 53 -9.57 3.04 -4.22
N ASP A 54 -9.62 3.14 -5.55
CA ASP A 54 -9.55 2.05 -6.52
C ASP A 54 -8.16 1.90 -7.16
N PHE A 55 -7.11 2.30 -6.43
CA PHE A 55 -5.73 2.19 -6.89
C PHE A 55 -5.32 0.73 -7.16
N CYS A 56 -4.37 0.56 -8.07
CA CYS A 56 -3.77 -0.70 -8.44
C CYS A 56 -2.24 -0.58 -8.48
N GLN A 57 -1.56 -1.66 -8.88
CA GLN A 57 -0.09 -1.66 -8.94
C GLN A 57 0.46 -0.63 -9.93
N ASP A 58 -0.28 -0.31 -11.00
CA ASP A 58 0.13 0.67 -12.00
C ASP A 58 0.11 2.12 -11.47
N ASP A 59 -0.52 2.37 -10.31
CA ASP A 59 -0.53 3.68 -9.64
C ASP A 59 0.72 3.92 -8.78
N LEU A 60 1.59 2.91 -8.64
CA LEU A 60 2.88 3.04 -7.95
C LEU A 60 3.88 3.75 -8.86
N ALA A 61 4.24 4.97 -8.51
CA ALA A 61 5.06 5.85 -9.33
C ALA A 61 6.56 5.66 -9.05
N ASP A 62 7.31 5.08 -9.99
CA ASP A 62 8.75 4.77 -9.85
C ASP A 62 9.64 5.94 -9.42
N ASP A 63 9.23 7.17 -9.67
CA ASP A 63 9.91 8.42 -9.35
C ASP A 63 9.55 8.98 -7.96
N ASP A 64 8.52 8.45 -7.30
CA ASP A 64 8.04 8.94 -6.01
C ASP A 64 8.20 7.91 -4.88
N MET A 65 8.04 8.39 -3.66
CA MET A 65 7.86 7.53 -2.48
C MET A 65 6.37 7.39 -2.18
N MET A 66 5.88 6.17 -2.01
CA MET A 66 4.45 5.91 -1.77
C MET A 66 4.23 5.37 -0.36
N ILE A 67 3.14 5.78 0.29
CA ILE A 67 2.72 5.30 1.61
C ILE A 67 1.38 4.58 1.47
N LEU A 68 1.33 3.31 1.87
CA LEU A 68 0.11 2.51 1.90
C LEU A 68 -0.28 2.25 3.35
N ASP A 69 -1.40 2.80 3.79
CA ASP A 69 -1.95 2.60 5.13
C ASP A 69 -3.19 1.72 5.01
N ASN A 70 -3.18 0.53 5.61
CA ASN A 70 -4.34 -0.37 5.61
C ASN A 70 -5.16 -0.32 6.91
N GLY A 71 -4.84 0.61 7.82
CA GLY A 71 -5.48 0.78 9.13
C GLY A 71 -4.86 -0.03 10.27
N ASP A 72 -4.09 -1.07 9.97
CA ASP A 72 -3.32 -1.86 10.96
C ASP A 72 -1.80 -1.65 10.80
N GLN A 73 -1.36 -1.54 9.55
CA GLN A 73 0.04 -1.45 9.16
C GLN A 73 0.21 -0.37 8.09
N VAL A 74 1.36 0.29 8.14
CA VAL A 74 1.78 1.26 7.15
C VAL A 74 2.98 0.73 6.40
N PHE A 75 2.86 0.64 5.08
CA PHE A 75 3.91 0.19 4.17
C PHE A 75 4.48 1.39 3.43
N LEU A 76 5.81 1.39 3.28
CA LEU A 76 6.53 2.35 2.46
C LEU A 76 6.99 1.64 1.19
N TRP A 77 6.53 2.14 0.05
CA TRP A 77 7.00 1.67 -1.24
C TRP A 77 7.98 2.68 -1.82
N LEU A 78 9.19 2.20 -2.09
CA LEU A 78 10.31 2.98 -2.57
C LEU A 78 10.36 2.92 -4.10
N GLY A 79 10.02 4.03 -4.75
CA GLY A 79 10.21 4.19 -6.18
C GLY A 79 11.69 4.03 -6.56
N SER A 80 11.95 3.28 -7.62
CA SER A 80 13.31 2.98 -8.08
C SER A 80 14.14 4.21 -8.45
N LYS A 81 13.50 5.35 -8.69
CA LYS A 81 14.09 6.63 -9.11
C LYS A 81 13.82 7.77 -8.12
N CYS A 82 13.20 7.50 -6.97
CA CYS A 82 12.89 8.55 -6.01
C CYS A 82 14.15 9.13 -5.36
N SER A 83 14.05 10.39 -4.93
CA SER A 83 15.16 11.11 -4.32
C SER A 83 15.33 10.75 -2.84
N GLU A 84 16.56 10.81 -2.32
CA GLU A 84 16.81 10.62 -0.87
C GLU A 84 16.02 11.60 0.01
N VAL A 85 15.68 12.78 -0.53
CA VAL A 85 14.88 13.79 0.17
C VAL A 85 13.45 13.30 0.35
N GLU A 86 12.83 12.76 -0.72
CA GLU A 86 11.49 12.15 -0.64
C GLU A 86 11.47 10.98 0.31
N VAL A 87 12.49 10.11 0.28
CA VAL A 87 12.60 8.99 1.21
C VAL A 87 12.61 9.46 2.65
N LYS A 88 13.48 10.42 3.00
CA LYS A 88 13.58 10.95 4.38
C LYS A 88 12.29 11.62 4.84
N LEU A 89 11.68 12.43 3.98
CA LEU A 89 10.46 13.16 4.33
C LEU A 89 9.25 12.25 4.42
N ALA A 90 9.10 11.28 3.51
CA ALA A 90 8.04 10.28 3.58
C ALA A 90 8.17 9.39 4.83
N TYR A 91 9.40 9.01 5.22
CA TYR A 91 9.62 8.27 6.46
C TYR A 91 9.14 9.07 7.68
N LYS A 92 9.44 10.37 7.70
CA LYS A 92 8.97 11.28 8.75
C LYS A 92 7.44 11.39 8.75
N SER A 93 6.83 11.60 7.58
CA SER A 93 5.37 11.66 7.42
C SER A 93 4.69 10.36 7.86
N CYS A 94 5.28 9.20 7.55
CA CYS A 94 4.79 7.89 8.00
C CYS A 94 4.83 7.74 9.52
N THR A 95 5.91 8.17 10.19
CA THR A 95 5.98 8.14 11.66
C THR A 95 4.94 9.06 12.31
N GLU A 96 4.59 10.16 11.64
CA GLU A 96 3.56 11.09 12.09
C GLU A 96 2.13 10.63 11.77
N LEU A 97 1.94 9.73 10.78
CA LEU A 97 0.64 9.08 10.51
C LEU A 97 0.27 8.07 11.60
N ASN A 98 1.25 7.36 12.15
CA ASN A 98 1.04 6.31 13.15
C ASN A 98 0.71 6.86 14.56
N HIS A 99 1.10 8.10 14.84
CA HIS A 99 0.59 8.88 15.96
C HIS A 99 -0.59 9.70 15.44
N SER A 100 -1.79 9.57 16.01
CA SER A 100 -3.07 10.21 15.63
C SER A 100 -3.12 11.76 15.49
N VAL A 101 -2.10 12.38 14.90
CA VAL A 101 -1.80 13.82 14.84
C VAL A 101 -1.92 14.32 13.39
N PHE A 102 -1.70 13.46 12.39
CA PHE A 102 -1.78 13.84 10.97
C PHE A 102 -3.17 14.34 10.54
N TYR A 103 -4.25 13.71 11.03
CA TYR A 103 -5.63 14.17 10.77
C TYR A 103 -5.89 15.60 11.27
N SER A 104 -5.21 16.04 12.33
CA SER A 104 -5.39 17.39 12.91
C SER A 104 -4.63 18.49 12.17
N TRP A 105 -3.56 18.16 11.45
CA TRP A 105 -2.74 19.12 10.70
C TRP A 105 -3.16 19.26 9.24
N TRP A 106 -3.83 18.27 8.66
CA TRP A 106 -4.28 18.31 7.26
C TRP A 106 -5.63 19.02 7.04
N MET A 107 -6.43 19.21 8.09
CA MET A 107 -7.73 19.92 8.04
C MET A 107 -7.65 21.42 8.39
N GLN A 108 -6.46 22.01 8.48
CA GLN A 108 -6.26 23.47 8.65
C GLN A 108 -5.59 24.05 7.41
#